data_AF-A0A2E9YMT1-F1
#
_entry.id   AF-A0A2E9YMT1-F1
#
_cell.length_a   1.000
_cell.length_b   1.000
_cell.length_c   1.000
_cell.angle_alpha   90.00
_cell.angle_beta   90.00
_cell.angle_gamma   90.00
#
_symmetry.space_group_name_H-M   'P 1'
#
loop_
_entity.id
_entity.type
_entity.pdbx_description
1 polymer ?
#
loop_
_entity_poly.entity_id
_entity_poly.type
_entity_poly.pdbx_seq_one_letter_code
_entity_poly.pdbx_strand_id
1 'polypeptide(L)'
;VPPETPEQAAEHELFSLVDCIEVTNGANSEKENSFTLDIANHLNMPASGGSDSHSIQGIGRSFTIFENNIPDRETLIAEIRAERFYPAEGLNIGKVQKFQKANS
;
A
#
# COMPACT_ATOMS: atom_id res chain seq x y z
N VAL A 1 -23.69 -3.65 -7.18
CA VAL A 1 -22.87 -4.25 -8.25
C VAL A 1 -21.43 -3.97 -7.88
N PRO A 2 -20.51 -4.95 -7.91
CA PRO A 2 -19.10 -4.68 -7.65
C PRO A 2 -18.55 -3.71 -8.71
N PRO A 3 -17.66 -2.77 -8.33
CA PRO A 3 -17.12 -1.79 -9.26
C PRO A 3 -16.28 -2.47 -10.35
N GLU A 4 -16.37 -1.98 -11.58
CA GLU A 4 -15.61 -2.51 -12.72
C GLU A 4 -14.33 -1.70 -13.01
N THR A 5 -14.27 -0.44 -12.53
CA THR A 5 -13.10 0.45 -12.68
C THR A 5 -12.63 1.02 -11.33
N PRO A 6 -11.36 1.47 -11.22
CA PRO A 6 -10.86 2.15 -10.02
C PRO A 6 -11.69 3.39 -9.66
N GLU A 7 -12.14 4.17 -10.64
CA GLU A 7 -12.94 5.37 -10.43
C GLU A 7 -14.31 5.05 -9.84
N GLN A 8 -14.96 4.00 -10.33
CA GLN A 8 -16.23 3.52 -9.75
C GLN A 8 -16.03 2.98 -8.33
N ALA A 9 -14.91 2.30 -8.07
CA ALA A 9 -14.59 1.83 -6.73
C ALA A 9 -14.37 3.01 -5.78
N ALA A 10 -13.69 4.06 -6.23
CA ALA A 10 -13.36 5.24 -5.47
C ALA A 10 -14.58 6.03 -4.95
N GLU A 11 -15.75 5.87 -5.57
CA GLU A 11 -17.01 6.47 -5.10
C GLU A 11 -17.55 5.86 -3.80
N HIS A 12 -16.98 4.73 -3.36
CA HIS A 12 -17.47 4.01 -2.18
C HIS A 12 -17.17 4.77 -0.87
N GLU A 13 -18.19 4.95 -0.02
CA GLU A 13 -18.11 5.75 1.22
C GLU A 13 -17.01 5.30 2.20
N LEU A 14 -16.61 4.02 2.14
CA LEU A 14 -15.47 3.45 2.89
C LEU A 14 -14.22 4.33 2.84
N PHE A 15 -13.91 4.92 1.69
CA PHE A 15 -12.69 5.71 1.53
C PHE A 15 -12.71 7.02 2.32
N SER A 16 -13.89 7.48 2.77
CA SER A 16 -14.01 8.60 3.72
C SER A 16 -13.74 8.22 5.18
N LEU A 17 -13.60 6.92 5.48
CA LEU A 17 -13.45 6.38 6.83
C LEU A 17 -12.04 5.88 7.15
N VAL A 18 -11.12 5.90 6.18
CA VAL A 18 -9.77 5.33 6.32
C VAL A 18 -8.70 6.38 6.01
N ASP A 19 -7.55 6.28 6.67
CA ASP A 19 -6.42 7.21 6.49
C ASP A 19 -5.55 6.85 5.26
N CYS A 20 -5.56 5.59 4.81
CA CYS A 20 -4.72 5.12 3.71
C CYS A 20 -5.25 3.82 3.08
N ILE A 21 -4.74 3.46 1.90
CA ILE A 21 -5.08 2.24 1.17
C ILE A 21 -3.85 1.33 1.08
N GLU A 22 -4.00 0.02 1.36
CA GLU A 22 -2.95 -0.95 1.07
C GLU A 22 -2.93 -1.25 -0.44
N VAL A 23 -1.87 -0.81 -1.12
CA VAL A 23 -1.75 -0.90 -2.58
C VAL A 23 -0.81 -2.01 -3.04
N THR A 24 0.03 -2.54 -2.15
CA THR A 24 0.81 -3.74 -2.42
C THR A 24 0.66 -4.70 -1.25
N ASN A 25 -0.04 -5.80 -1.53
CA ASN A 25 -0.11 -6.94 -0.65
C ASN A 25 0.66 -8.11 -1.25
N GLY A 26 1.54 -8.74 -0.48
CA GLY A 26 2.41 -9.82 -0.93
C GLY A 26 1.65 -11.09 -1.35
N ALA A 27 0.41 -11.28 -0.89
CA ALA A 27 -0.47 -12.40 -1.23
C ALA A 27 -1.39 -12.11 -2.43
N ASN A 28 -1.49 -10.85 -2.87
CA ASN A 28 -2.34 -10.46 -3.99
C ASN A 28 -1.62 -10.58 -5.35
N SER A 29 -2.41 -10.63 -6.42
CA SER A 29 -1.90 -10.53 -7.78
C SER A 29 -1.45 -9.11 -8.13
N GLU A 30 -0.57 -8.98 -9.13
CA GLU A 30 -0.13 -7.67 -9.64
C GLU A 30 -1.31 -6.83 -10.16
N LYS A 31 -2.34 -7.47 -10.72
CA LYS A 31 -3.55 -6.78 -11.21
C LYS A 31 -4.34 -6.16 -10.06
N GLU A 32 -4.52 -6.88 -8.95
CA GLU A 32 -5.21 -6.37 -7.77
C GLU A 32 -4.45 -5.22 -7.13
N ASN A 33 -3.14 -5.35 -6.96
CA ASN A 33 -2.28 -4.29 -6.41
C ASN A 33 -2.25 -3.04 -7.32
N SER A 34 -2.21 -3.24 -8.64
CA SER A 34 -2.31 -2.14 -9.61
C SER A 34 -3.68 -1.43 -9.55
N PHE A 35 -4.76 -2.19 -9.36
CA PHE A 35 -6.11 -1.65 -9.24
C PHE A 35 -6.27 -0.80 -7.97
N THR A 36 -5.78 -1.26 -6.82
CA THR A 36 -5.84 -0.48 -5.57
C THR A 36 -4.92 0.74 -5.60
N LEU A 37 -3.76 0.65 -6.27
CA LEU A 37 -2.91 1.81 -6.54
C LEU A 37 -3.62 2.88 -7.37
N ASP A 38 -4.38 2.48 -8.40
CA ASP A 38 -5.15 3.43 -9.21
C ASP A 38 -6.23 4.14 -8.40
N ILE A 39 -6.91 3.42 -7.50
CA ILE A 39 -7.87 4.02 -6.56
C ILE A 39 -7.18 5.06 -5.67
N ALA A 40 -6.05 4.69 -5.07
CA ALA A 40 -5.31 5.59 -4.17
C ALA A 40 -4.83 6.86 -4.89
N ASN A 41 -4.32 6.71 -6.11
CA ASN A 41 -3.92 7.84 -6.95
C ASN A 41 -5.11 8.72 -7.34
N HIS A 42 -6.25 8.12 -7.70
CA HIS A 42 -7.46 8.86 -8.07
C HIS A 42 -8.00 9.69 -6.90
N LEU A 43 -8.00 9.12 -5.70
CA LEU A 43 -8.45 9.78 -4.47
C LEU A 43 -7.40 10.68 -3.81
N ASN A 44 -6.17 10.70 -4.34
CA ASN A 44 -5.01 11.32 -3.70
C ASN A 44 -4.85 10.88 -2.23
N MET A 45 -5.04 9.58 -1.97
CA MET A 45 -4.91 8.99 -0.64
C MET A 45 -3.52 8.38 -0.43
N PRO A 46 -2.97 8.46 0.80
CA PRO A 46 -1.74 7.77 1.15
C PRO A 46 -1.83 6.27 0.89
N ALA A 47 -0.70 5.68 0.50
CA ALA A 47 -0.61 4.29 0.08
C ALA A 47 0.36 3.50 0.98
N SER A 48 -0.06 2.32 1.40
CA SER A 48 0.73 1.42 2.25
C SER A 48 0.92 0.06 1.58
N GLY A 49 1.78 -0.77 2.17
CA GLY A 49 2.04 -2.13 1.71
C GLY A 49 2.34 -3.09 2.86
N GLY A 50 2.01 -4.36 2.65
CA GLY A 50 2.13 -5.42 3.64
C GLY A 50 2.34 -6.80 3.01
N SER A 51 3.14 -7.65 3.65
CA SER A 51 3.52 -8.92 3.02
C SER A 51 2.43 -10.00 3.04
N ASP A 52 1.50 -9.92 3.99
CA ASP A 52 0.51 -10.97 4.34
C ASP A 52 1.06 -12.41 4.25
N SER A 53 2.30 -12.56 4.69
CA SER A 53 3.06 -13.76 4.39
C SER A 53 2.71 -14.90 5.34
N HIS A 54 2.31 -16.03 4.77
CA HIS A 54 2.13 -17.30 5.47
C HIS A 54 3.34 -18.24 5.30
N SER A 55 4.44 -17.74 4.71
CA SER A 55 5.70 -18.46 4.50
C SER A 55 6.91 -17.57 4.80
N ILE A 56 8.09 -18.15 4.95
CA ILE A 56 9.31 -17.36 5.15
C ILE A 56 9.68 -16.58 3.88
N GLN A 57 9.44 -17.16 2.70
CA GLN A 57 9.81 -16.58 1.41
C GLN A 57 9.01 -15.31 1.05
N GLY A 58 7.79 -15.19 1.57
CA GLY A 58 6.94 -14.01 1.34
C GLY A 58 7.24 -12.83 2.29
N ILE A 59 7.97 -13.05 3.39
CA ILE A 59 8.30 -11.97 4.33
C ILE A 59 9.16 -10.93 3.61
N GLY A 60 8.73 -9.66 3.62
CA GLY A 60 9.44 -8.58 2.95
C GLY A 60 9.23 -8.53 1.43
N ARG A 61 8.29 -9.31 0.88
CA ARG A 61 7.87 -9.14 -0.52
C ARG A 61 7.25 -7.76 -0.73
N SER A 62 6.34 -7.36 0.16
CA SER A 62 5.64 -6.07 0.18
C SER A 62 5.67 -5.50 1.60
N PHE A 63 5.87 -4.19 1.74
CA PHE A 63 6.00 -3.50 3.02
C PHE A 63 5.79 -1.99 2.89
N THR A 64 5.72 -1.30 4.03
CA THR A 64 5.64 0.16 4.11
C THR A 64 6.96 0.72 4.62
N ILE A 65 7.51 1.72 3.94
CA ILE A 65 8.69 2.48 4.41
C ILE A 65 8.18 3.79 5.02
N PHE A 66 8.56 4.05 6.26
CA PHE A 66 8.34 5.32 6.95
C PHE A 66 9.57 6.22 6.83
N GLU A 67 9.37 7.54 6.77
CA GLU A 67 10.48 8.49 6.71
C GLU A 67 11.31 8.50 8.00
N ASN A 68 10.64 8.29 9.14
CA ASN A 68 11.27 8.24 10.46
C ASN A 68 11.24 6.83 11.07
N ASN A 69 12.12 6.61 12.06
CA ASN A 69 12.13 5.37 12.82
C ASN A 69 10.84 5.21 13.63
N ILE A 70 10.33 3.97 13.72
CA ILE A 70 9.09 3.62 14.42
C ILE A 70 9.41 2.74 15.64
N PRO A 71 9.81 3.33 16.79
CA PRO A 71 10.13 2.54 17.97
C PRO A 71 8.89 2.04 18.72
N ASP A 72 7.73 2.67 18.50
CA ASP A 72 6.50 2.42 19.21
C ASP A 72 5.25 2.70 18.35
N ARG A 73 4.09 2.35 18.91
CA ARG A 73 2.78 2.50 18.26
C ARG A 73 2.40 3.96 18.08
N GLU A 74 2.72 4.82 19.04
CA GLU A 74 2.38 6.24 19.01
C GLU A 74 3.10 6.93 17.84
N THR A 75 4.37 6.61 17.61
CA THR A 75 5.15 7.09 16.47
C THR A 75 4.62 6.54 15.15
N LEU A 76 4.21 5.27 15.11
CA LEU A 76 3.56 4.68 13.92
C LEU A 76 2.32 5.49 13.52
N ILE A 77 1.42 5.73 14.47
CA ILE A 77 0.20 6.51 14.22
C ILE A 77 0.54 7.93 13.77
N ALA A 78 1.54 8.57 14.39
CA ALA A 78 1.96 9.92 14.04
C ALA A 78 2.50 10.02 12.60
N GLU A 79 3.28 9.04 12.14
CA GLU A 79 3.79 9.01 10.76
C GLU A 79 2.67 8.72 9.75
N ILE A 80 1.72 7.82 10.08
CA ILE A 80 0.55 7.56 9.22
C ILE A 80 -0.28 8.83 9.04
N ARG A 81 -0.65 9.50 10.14
CA ARG A 81 -1.45 10.74 10.10
C ARG A 81 -0.76 11.90 9.42
N ALA A 82 0.57 11.86 9.34
CA ALA A 82 1.37 12.87 8.67
C ALA A 82 1.73 12.49 7.22
N GLU A 83 1.23 11.35 6.74
CA GLU A 83 1.45 10.86 5.36
C GLU A 83 2.94 10.67 5.00
N ARG A 84 3.79 10.46 6.01
CA ARG A 84 5.25 10.30 5.86
C ARG A 84 5.66 8.85 5.64
N PHE A 85 5.09 8.24 4.61
CA PHE A 85 5.36 6.85 4.27
C PHE A 85 5.03 6.54 2.82
N TYR A 86 5.50 5.40 2.33
CA TYR A 86 5.17 4.90 0.99
C TYR A 86 5.24 3.38 0.90
N PRO A 87 4.51 2.78 -0.05
CA PRO A 87 4.52 1.33 -0.27
C PRO A 87 5.80 0.93 -1.01
N ALA A 88 6.36 -0.23 -0.67
CA ALA A 88 7.59 -0.75 -1.26
C ALA A 88 7.55 -2.27 -1.39
N GLU A 89 8.42 -2.79 -2.25
CA GLU A 89 8.57 -4.23 -2.49
C GLU A 89 10.05 -4.64 -2.57
N GLY A 90 10.29 -5.95 -2.50
CA GLY A 90 11.57 -6.55 -2.88
C GLY A 90 12.63 -6.66 -1.79
N LEU A 91 12.27 -6.48 -0.51
CA LEU A 91 13.19 -6.70 0.61
C LEU A 91 13.62 -8.17 0.69
N ASN A 92 12.69 -9.10 0.40
CA ASN A 92 12.94 -10.55 0.40
C ASN A 92 13.98 -11.01 -0.64
N ILE A 93 14.26 -10.18 -1.66
CA ILE A 93 15.25 -10.44 -2.71
C ILE A 93 16.40 -9.43 -2.72
N GLY A 94 16.49 -8.56 -1.71
CA GLY A 94 17.53 -7.54 -1.59
C GLY A 94 17.45 -6.43 -2.66
N LYS A 95 16.28 -6.21 -3.27
CA LYS A 95 16.04 -5.19 -4.30
C LYS A 95 14.86 -4.29 -3.89
N VAL A 96 15.07 -3.52 -2.83
CA VAL A 96 14.06 -2.60 -2.32
C VAL A 96 13.72 -1.54 -3.38
N GLN A 97 12.44 -1.42 -3.70
CA GLN A 97 11.93 -0.41 -4.62
C GLN A 97 10.59 0.12 -4.12
N LYS A 98 10.32 1.41 -4.34
CA LYS A 98 8.99 1.99 -4.13
C LYS A 98 8.00 1.30 -5.08
N PHE A 99 6.85 0.89 -4.55
CA PHE A 99 5.77 0.34 -5.35
C PHE A 99 5.10 1.47 -6.12
N GLN A 100 5.12 1.35 -7.43
CA GLN A 100 4.56 2.31 -8.37
C GLN A 100 4.26 1.56 -9.67
N LYS A 101 3.32 2.07 -10.47
CA LYS A 101 3.16 1.54 -11.82
C LYS A 101 4.45 1.74 -12.61
N ALA A 102 4.84 0.72 -13.36
CA ALA A 102 5.89 0.89 -14.36
C ALA A 102 5.45 1.97 -15.34
N ASN A 103 6.31 2.96 -15.59
CA ASN A 103 6.10 3.92 -16.66
C ASN A 103 5.98 3.11 -17.96
N SER A 104 4.79 3.14 -18.56
CA SER A 104 4.51 2.52 -19.86
C SER A 104 5.07 3.39 -20.98
#